data_AF-A0A2K9EJQ3-F1
#
_entry.id   AF-A0A2K9EJQ3-F1
#
_cell.length_a   1.000
_cell.length_b   1.000
_cell.length_c   1.000
_cell.angle_alpha   90.00
_cell.angle_beta   90.00
_cell.angle_gamma   90.00
#
_symmetry.space_group_name_H-M   'P 1'
#
loop_
_entity.id
_entity.type
_entity.pdbx_description
1 polymer ?
#
loop_
_entity_poly.entity_id
_entity_poly.type
_entity_poly.pdbx_seq_one_letter_code
_entity_poly.pdbx_strand_id
1 'polypeptide(L)'
;MEVGDKVYLYSGDAREIKELKFEHLDSPIKVYNFEVEDWHTYFVSEQDVFVHNSCGDKSRNKPKQSGHPNSVEIQRDANGNITKYTEFGPNGEFVKEVRITGKEHGNIPRPNVKIPDFNTNPKTGETFLNRYIVRAIEEWELPK
;
A
#
# COMPACT_ATOMS: atom_id res chain seq x y z
N MET A 1 4.42 5.31 21.40
CA MET A 1 4.92 4.22 22.25
C MET A 1 6.08 4.78 23.04
N GLU A 2 5.97 4.77 24.36
CA GLU A 2 6.96 5.27 25.30
C GLU A 2 7.19 4.25 26.42
N VAL A 3 8.29 4.41 27.18
CA VAL A 3 8.53 3.59 28.38
C VAL A 3 7.37 3.81 29.35
N GLY A 4 6.80 2.73 29.88
CA GLY A 4 5.58 2.78 30.68
C GLY A 4 4.29 2.40 29.93
N ASP A 5 4.30 2.40 28.59
CA ASP A 5 3.15 1.91 27.82
C ASP A 5 2.96 0.39 28.01
N LYS A 6 1.71 -0.06 27.81
CA LYS A 6 1.34 -1.47 27.94
C LYS A 6 1.22 -2.16 26.58
N VAL A 7 1.79 -3.34 26.47
CA VAL A 7 1.57 -4.30 25.38
C VAL A 7 0.84 -5.53 25.90
N TYR A 8 0.08 -6.19 25.04
CA TYR A 8 -0.67 -7.39 25.41
C TYR A 8 0.05 -8.64 24.94
N LEU A 9 -0.01 -9.70 25.74
CA LEU A 9 0.56 -11.00 25.42
C LEU A 9 -0.51 -11.98 24.94
N TYR A 10 -0.11 -13.12 24.38
CA TYR A 10 -1.03 -14.20 24.02
C TYR A 10 -1.90 -14.70 25.20
N SER A 11 -1.36 -14.67 26.42
CA SER A 11 -2.13 -15.01 27.62
C SER A 11 -3.29 -14.05 27.91
N GLY A 12 -3.36 -12.90 27.23
CA GLY A 12 -4.27 -11.80 27.52
C GLY A 12 -3.73 -10.82 28.56
N ASP A 13 -2.59 -11.10 29.16
CA ASP A 13 -1.96 -10.24 30.15
C ASP A 13 -1.33 -9.00 29.51
N ALA A 14 -1.31 -7.90 30.26
CA ALA A 14 -0.59 -6.69 29.87
C ALA A 14 0.80 -6.64 30.49
N ARG A 15 1.81 -6.27 29.72
CA ARG A 15 3.17 -5.97 30.18
C ARG A 15 3.59 -4.55 29.84
N GLU A 16 4.37 -3.96 30.74
CA GLU A 16 4.91 -2.62 30.61
C GLU A 16 6.23 -2.63 29.83
N ILE A 17 6.40 -1.64 28.96
CA ILE A 17 7.66 -1.38 28.26
C ILE A 17 8.67 -0.80 29.24
N LYS A 18 9.77 -1.50 29.47
CA LYS A 18 10.84 -1.08 30.39
C LYS A 18 11.89 -0.19 29.73
N GLU A 19 12.13 -0.38 28.44
CA GLU A 19 13.21 0.29 27.71
C GLU A 19 12.82 0.44 26.23
N LEU A 20 13.22 1.56 25.63
CA LEU A 20 13.14 1.81 24.20
C LEU A 20 14.53 2.17 23.70
N LYS A 21 15.01 1.44 22.70
CA LYS A 21 16.31 1.67 22.06
C LYS A 21 16.11 1.94 20.58
N PHE A 22 16.73 3.00 20.09
CA PHE A 22 16.77 3.34 18.68
C PHE A 22 18.18 3.08 18.15
N GLU A 23 18.28 2.20 17.15
CA GLU A 23 19.55 1.88 16.51
C GLU A 23 19.53 2.39 15.07
N HIS A 24 20.58 3.10 14.68
CA HIS A 24 20.84 3.48 13.29
C HIS A 24 21.89 2.52 12.73
N LEU A 25 21.61 1.93 11.58
CA LEU A 25 22.51 0.97 10.93
C LEU A 25 23.12 1.59 9.68
N ASP A 26 24.43 1.52 9.55
CA ASP A 26 25.18 2.07 8.41
C ASP A 26 24.90 1.32 7.10
N SER A 27 24.38 0.09 7.20
CA SER A 27 23.97 -0.70 6.04
C SER A 27 22.52 -1.18 6.17
N PRO A 28 21.77 -1.27 5.06
CA PRO A 28 20.41 -1.80 5.08
C PRO A 28 20.38 -3.26 5.53
N ILE A 29 19.49 -3.55 6.48
CA ILE A 29 19.18 -4.92 6.89
C ILE A 29 17.87 -5.40 6.26
N LYS A 30 17.78 -6.70 5.99
CA LYS A 30 16.56 -7.31 5.51
C LYS A 30 15.61 -7.56 6.69
N VAL A 31 14.42 -6.99 6.63
CA VAL A 31 13.33 -7.21 7.59
C VAL A 31 12.17 -7.92 6.91
N TYR A 32 11.36 -8.62 7.69
CA TYR A 32 10.22 -9.39 7.18
C TYR A 32 8.93 -8.96 7.88
N ASN A 33 7.87 -8.79 7.10
CA ASN A 33 6.50 -8.62 7.55
C ASN A 33 5.64 -9.64 6.80
N PHE A 34 4.74 -10.33 7.49
CA PHE A 34 3.79 -11.26 6.87
C PHE A 34 2.38 -10.91 7.33
N GLU A 35 1.40 -11.33 6.55
CA GLU A 35 -0.01 -11.15 6.86
C GLU A 35 -0.63 -12.50 7.19
N VAL A 36 -1.56 -12.51 8.15
CA VAL A 36 -2.38 -13.68 8.46
C VAL A 36 -3.75 -13.44 7.83
N GLU A 37 -4.21 -14.42 7.04
CA GLU A 37 -5.51 -14.35 6.37
C GLU A 37 -6.64 -14.15 7.41
N ASP A 38 -7.61 -13.29 7.09
CA ASP A 38 -8.74 -12.86 7.92
C ASP A 38 -8.41 -12.16 9.26
N TRP A 39 -7.17 -12.28 9.75
CA TRP A 39 -6.72 -11.73 11.02
C TRP A 39 -5.50 -10.85 10.77
N HIS A 40 -5.68 -9.53 10.71
CA HIS A 40 -4.58 -8.57 10.54
C HIS A 40 -3.73 -8.40 11.82
N THR A 41 -3.53 -9.46 12.60
CA THR A 41 -2.87 -9.45 13.91
C THR A 41 -2.13 -10.76 14.13
N TYR A 42 -0.97 -10.69 14.78
CA TYR A 42 -0.16 -11.86 15.12
C TYR A 42 0.65 -11.60 16.40
N PHE A 43 1.24 -12.66 16.95
CA PHE A 43 2.14 -12.57 18.10
C PHE A 43 3.59 -12.73 17.66
N VAL A 44 4.49 -11.95 18.25
CA VAL A 44 5.93 -11.95 17.93
C VAL A 44 6.77 -12.18 19.17
N SER A 45 8.03 -12.58 18.96
CA SER A 45 9.04 -12.88 20.00
C SER A 45 8.70 -14.09 20.87
N GLU A 46 9.63 -14.52 21.73
CA GLU A 46 9.40 -15.57 22.72
C GLU A 46 8.40 -15.16 23.81
N GLN A 47 8.12 -13.85 23.91
CA GLN A 47 7.19 -13.29 24.88
C GLN A 47 5.76 -13.22 24.35
N ASP A 48 5.52 -13.62 23.09
CA ASP A 48 4.21 -13.60 22.44
C ASP A 48 3.52 -12.23 22.52
N VAL A 49 4.21 -11.19 22.08
CA VAL A 49 3.67 -9.81 22.08
C VAL A 49 2.69 -9.62 20.94
N PHE A 50 1.49 -9.12 21.24
CA PHE A 50 0.43 -8.84 20.27
C PHE A 50 0.78 -7.64 19.39
N VAL A 51 0.83 -7.87 18.08
CA VAL A 51 1.04 -6.84 17.07
C VAL A 51 -0.06 -6.89 16.02
N HIS A 52 -0.31 -5.75 15.38
CA HIS A 52 -1.23 -5.66 14.25
C HIS A 52 -0.45 -5.37 12.98
N ASN A 53 -0.85 -6.01 11.87
CA ASN A 53 -0.50 -5.54 10.54
C ASN A 53 -1.30 -4.25 10.26
N SER A 54 -0.88 -3.46 9.27
CA SER A 54 -1.58 -2.23 8.91
C SER A 54 -3.01 -2.56 8.45
N CYS A 55 -4.00 -2.37 9.32
CA CYS A 55 -5.41 -2.39 8.93
C CYS A 55 -5.62 -1.25 7.93
N GLY A 56 -5.76 -1.59 6.66
CA GLY A 56 -5.93 -0.61 5.60
C GLY A 56 -7.02 0.38 5.97
N ASP A 57 -6.67 1.66 6.04
CA ASP A 57 -7.65 2.75 6.03
C ASP A 57 -8.68 2.41 4.97
N LYS A 58 -9.97 2.56 5.30
CA LYS A 58 -11.08 2.44 4.34
C LYS A 58 -10.96 3.58 3.32
N SER A 59 -9.97 3.47 2.44
CA SER A 59 -9.71 4.37 1.34
C SER A 59 -10.89 4.19 0.41
N ARG A 60 -11.79 5.18 0.43
CA ARG A 60 -12.99 5.24 -0.39
C ARG A 60 -12.71 5.28 -1.90
N ASN A 61 -11.44 5.22 -2.33
CA ASN A 61 -11.00 5.27 -3.72
C ASN A 61 -9.92 4.22 -4.04
N LYS A 62 -10.24 2.92 -3.91
CA LYS A 62 -9.44 1.88 -4.57
C LYS A 62 -9.67 1.96 -6.09
N PRO A 63 -8.61 1.87 -6.91
CA PRO A 63 -8.78 1.79 -8.36
C PRO A 63 -9.51 0.49 -8.73
N LYS A 64 -10.09 0.47 -9.93
CA LYS A 64 -10.71 -0.73 -10.49
C LYS A 64 -9.64 -1.81 -10.64
N GLN A 65 -9.82 -2.95 -9.97
CA GLN A 65 -8.80 -4.00 -9.87
C GLN A 65 -8.69 -4.85 -11.14
N SER A 66 -9.76 -4.91 -11.93
CA SER A 66 -9.81 -5.71 -13.16
C SER A 66 -10.51 -4.98 -14.30
N GLY A 67 -10.06 -5.23 -15.51
CA GLY A 67 -10.58 -4.66 -16.75
C GLY A 67 -10.41 -5.63 -17.91
N HIS A 68 -10.57 -5.11 -19.13
CA HIS A 68 -10.30 -5.92 -20.31
C HIS A 68 -8.79 -6.14 -20.45
N PRO A 69 -8.32 -7.35 -20.77
CA PRO A 69 -6.92 -7.62 -21.10
C PRO A 69 -6.32 -6.61 -22.08
N ASN A 70 -5.09 -6.16 -21.82
CA ASN A 70 -4.32 -5.23 -22.66
C ASN A 70 -5.12 -4.01 -23.11
N SER A 71 -5.80 -3.34 -22.17
CA SER A 71 -6.71 -2.24 -22.49
C SER A 71 -6.42 -0.98 -21.68
N VAL A 72 -6.88 0.15 -22.19
CA VAL A 72 -6.90 1.43 -21.49
C VAL A 72 -8.34 1.91 -21.40
N GLU A 73 -8.86 2.06 -20.18
CA GLU A 73 -10.18 2.62 -19.92
C GLU A 73 -10.04 4.14 -19.69
N ILE A 74 -10.65 4.94 -20.55
CA ILE A 74 -10.54 6.41 -20.53
C ILE A 74 -11.84 7.02 -20.02
N GLN A 75 -11.73 7.95 -19.06
CA GLN A 75 -12.83 8.80 -18.62
C GLN A 75 -12.62 10.23 -19.10
N ARG A 76 -13.68 10.82 -19.65
CA ARG A 76 -13.70 12.18 -20.20
C ARG A 76 -14.70 13.06 -19.47
N ASP A 77 -14.44 14.37 -19.47
CA ASP A 77 -15.43 15.37 -19.04
C ASP A 77 -16.47 15.65 -20.15
N ALA A 78 -17.43 16.53 -19.86
CA ALA A 78 -18.46 16.94 -20.81
C ALA A 78 -17.91 17.66 -22.05
N ASN A 79 -16.70 18.20 -21.97
CA ASN A 79 -16.01 18.87 -23.09
C ASN A 79 -15.17 17.89 -23.92
N GLY A 80 -15.13 16.61 -23.53
CA GLY A 80 -14.35 15.58 -24.19
C GLY A 80 -12.89 15.49 -23.74
N ASN A 81 -12.45 16.29 -22.77
CA ASN A 81 -11.08 16.23 -22.25
C ASN A 81 -10.89 14.99 -21.38
N ILE A 82 -9.73 14.36 -21.48
CA ILE A 82 -9.39 13.20 -20.65
C ILE A 82 -9.17 13.68 -19.21
N THR A 83 -9.95 13.12 -18.27
CA THR A 83 -9.83 13.42 -16.84
C THR A 83 -9.08 12.33 -16.09
N LYS A 84 -9.19 11.09 -16.58
CA LYS A 84 -8.57 9.90 -16.00
C LYS A 84 -8.42 8.81 -17.04
N TYR A 85 -7.38 8.01 -16.94
CA TYR A 85 -7.32 6.72 -17.63
C TYR A 85 -6.75 5.63 -16.74
N THR A 86 -7.16 4.39 -16.99
CA THR A 86 -6.71 3.21 -16.26
C THR A 86 -6.17 2.19 -17.25
N GLU A 87 -4.97 1.69 -17.00
CA GLU A 87 -4.31 0.67 -17.84
C GLU A 87 -4.42 -0.70 -17.19
N PHE A 88 -4.75 -1.70 -18.01
CA PHE A 88 -4.88 -3.09 -17.61
C PHE A 88 -3.91 -3.98 -18.39
N GLY A 89 -3.29 -4.91 -17.67
CA GLY A 89 -2.30 -5.84 -18.20
C GLY A 89 -2.89 -6.99 -19.01
N PRO A 90 -2.06 -7.96 -19.41
CA PRO A 90 -2.45 -9.07 -20.27
C PRO A 90 -3.55 -9.98 -19.72
N ASN A 91 -3.72 -10.03 -18.40
CA ASN A 91 -4.77 -10.81 -17.74
C ASN A 91 -5.93 -9.92 -17.27
N GLY A 92 -5.94 -8.65 -17.68
CA GLY A 92 -6.92 -7.66 -17.24
C GLY A 92 -6.64 -7.12 -15.83
N GLU A 93 -5.49 -7.41 -15.24
CA GLU A 93 -5.06 -6.90 -13.95
C GLU A 93 -4.76 -5.40 -14.00
N PHE A 94 -5.05 -4.69 -12.91
CA PHE A 94 -4.72 -3.28 -12.78
C PHE A 94 -3.20 -3.02 -12.86
N VAL A 95 -2.78 -2.17 -13.81
CA VAL A 95 -1.37 -1.74 -13.95
C VAL A 95 -1.16 -0.35 -13.37
N LYS A 96 -1.96 0.64 -13.82
CA LYS A 96 -1.88 2.01 -13.32
C LYS A 96 -3.17 2.79 -13.53
N GLU A 97 -3.41 3.78 -12.68
CA GLU A 97 -4.46 4.79 -12.85
C GLU A 97 -3.80 6.16 -12.91
N VAL A 98 -4.05 6.91 -13.98
CA VAL A 98 -3.56 8.27 -14.15
C VAL A 98 -4.73 9.23 -14.03
N ARG A 99 -4.62 10.21 -13.15
CA ARG A 99 -5.66 11.22 -12.95
C ARG A 99 -5.15 12.60 -13.33
N ILE A 100 -5.72 13.15 -14.39
CA ILE A 100 -5.35 14.45 -14.97
C ILE A 100 -5.93 15.59 -14.15
N THR A 101 -7.20 15.49 -13.75
CA THR A 101 -7.91 16.55 -13.02
C THR A 101 -8.64 16.02 -11.79
N GLY A 102 -9.10 16.93 -10.92
CA GLY A 102 -9.88 16.62 -9.71
C GLY A 102 -9.17 16.97 -8.40
N LYS A 103 -9.71 16.52 -7.26
CA LYS A 103 -9.22 16.87 -5.92
C LYS A 103 -7.77 16.45 -5.69
N GLU A 104 -6.97 17.34 -5.11
CA GLU A 104 -5.58 17.09 -4.74
C GLU A 104 -5.45 15.91 -3.76
N HIS A 105 -4.31 15.21 -3.82
CA HIS A 105 -4.03 14.07 -2.96
C HIS A 105 -2.94 14.42 -1.96
N GLY A 106 -3.33 15.09 -0.87
CA GLY A 106 -2.37 15.64 0.09
C GLY A 106 -1.44 16.65 -0.60
N ASN A 107 -0.12 16.44 -0.47
CA ASN A 107 0.91 17.31 -1.06
C ASN A 107 1.30 16.94 -2.50
N ILE A 108 0.65 15.93 -3.12
CA ILE A 108 0.95 15.54 -4.51
C ILE A 108 -0.05 16.23 -5.44
N PRO A 109 0.41 17.17 -6.29
CA PRO A 109 -0.46 17.90 -7.20
C PRO A 109 -1.00 16.96 -8.30
N ARG A 110 -2.01 17.44 -9.04
CA ARG A 110 -2.43 16.81 -10.28
C ARG A 110 -1.60 17.38 -11.45
N PRO A 111 -1.28 16.58 -12.48
CA PRO A 111 -1.66 15.17 -12.66
C PRO A 111 -0.82 14.22 -11.80
N ASN A 112 -1.39 13.07 -11.44
CA ASN A 112 -0.66 12.04 -10.71
C ASN A 112 -1.00 10.64 -11.20
N VAL A 113 -0.12 9.71 -10.83
CA VAL A 113 -0.18 8.31 -11.21
C VAL A 113 -0.25 7.47 -9.95
N LYS A 114 -1.21 6.56 -9.92
CA LYS A 114 -1.39 5.57 -8.85
C LYS A 114 -1.05 4.19 -9.40
N ILE A 115 -0.08 3.52 -8.79
CA ILE A 115 0.37 2.17 -9.16
C ILE A 115 0.36 1.23 -7.95
N PRO A 116 0.17 -0.08 -8.17
CA PRO A 116 0.29 -1.06 -7.09
C PRO A 116 1.75 -1.19 -6.64
N ASP A 117 1.92 -1.40 -5.35
CA ASP A 117 3.17 -1.72 -4.68
C ASP A 117 3.03 -3.13 -4.10
N PHE A 118 3.97 -4.02 -4.39
CA PHE A 118 3.88 -5.44 -4.09
C PHE A 118 4.95 -5.87 -3.11
N ASN A 119 4.59 -6.73 -2.16
CA ASN A 119 5.53 -7.48 -1.35
C ASN A 119 5.77 -8.84 -2.00
N THR A 120 7.04 -9.26 -2.09
CA THR A 120 7.41 -10.57 -2.62
C THR A 120 7.86 -11.48 -1.50
N ASN A 121 7.26 -12.67 -1.39
CA ASN A 121 7.73 -13.70 -0.50
C ASN A 121 9.11 -14.19 -0.98
N PRO A 122 10.18 -14.06 -0.18
CA PRO A 122 11.54 -14.43 -0.59
C PRO A 122 11.76 -15.94 -0.76
N LYS A 123 10.87 -16.77 -0.21
CA LYS A 123 10.97 -18.24 -0.28
C LYS A 123 10.17 -18.81 -1.46
N THR A 124 8.95 -18.31 -1.68
CA THR A 124 8.05 -18.83 -2.73
C THR A 124 8.08 -18.01 -4.01
N GLY A 125 8.53 -16.74 -3.95
CA GLY A 125 8.47 -15.80 -5.07
C GLY A 125 7.07 -15.21 -5.31
N GLU A 126 6.07 -15.60 -4.51
CA GLU A 126 4.71 -15.08 -4.62
C GLU A 126 4.65 -13.59 -4.29
N THR A 127 3.87 -12.84 -5.06
CA THR A 127 3.69 -11.39 -4.87
C THR A 127 2.30 -11.10 -4.33
N PHE A 128 2.23 -10.21 -3.35
CA PHE A 128 1.00 -9.78 -2.69
C PHE A 128 0.90 -8.27 -2.78
N LEU A 129 -0.26 -7.76 -3.20
CA LEU A 129 -0.53 -6.32 -3.23
C LEU A 129 -0.43 -5.77 -1.81
N ASN A 130 0.59 -4.97 -1.53
CA ASN A 130 0.81 -4.35 -0.23
C ASN A 130 -0.04 -3.08 -0.12
N ARG A 131 0.17 -2.14 -1.05
CA ARG A 131 -0.52 -0.85 -1.06
C ARG A 131 -0.54 -0.26 -2.47
N TYR A 132 -1.11 0.94 -2.59
CA TYR A 132 -0.95 1.75 -3.79
C TYR A 132 -0.09 2.96 -3.46
N ILE A 133 0.90 3.21 -4.32
CA ILE A 133 1.71 4.43 -4.26
C ILE A 133 1.14 5.45 -5.23
N VAL A 134 1.22 6.72 -4.85
CA VAL A 134 0.87 7.86 -5.70
C VAL A 134 2.15 8.64 -5.96
N ARG A 135 2.44 8.91 -7.23
CA ARG A 135 3.59 9.72 -7.67
C ARG A 135 3.16 10.80 -8.64
N ALA A 136 4.03 11.78 -8.84
CA ALA A 136 3.88 12.75 -9.93
C ALA A 136 3.85 12.02 -11.28
N ILE A 137 3.10 12.60 -12.23
CA ILE A 137 3.04 12.09 -13.60
C ILE A 137 4.37 12.27 -14.31
N GLU A 138 4.74 11.32 -15.16
CA GLU A 138 5.86 11.48 -16.09
C GLU A 138 5.36 12.05 -17.42
N GLU A 139 6.22 12.77 -18.15
CA GLU A 139 5.81 13.50 -19.35
C GLU A 139 5.19 12.60 -20.44
N TRP A 140 5.70 11.36 -20.58
CA TRP A 140 5.19 10.38 -21.53
C TRP A 140 3.85 9.74 -21.12
N GLU A 141 3.42 9.95 -19.87
CA GLU A 141 2.12 9.51 -19.35
C GLU A 141 1.04 10.60 -19.50
N LEU A 142 1.41 11.79 -19.97
CA LEU A 142 0.43 12.81 -20.30
C LEU A 142 -0.34 12.39 -21.56
N PRO A 143 -1.68 12.50 -21.56
CA PRO A 143 -2.46 12.33 -22.78
C PRO A 143 -2.02 13.37 -23.81
N LYS A 144 -1.71 12.91 -25.02
CA LYS A 144 -1.36 13.77 -26.17
C LYS A 144 -2.61 14.13 -26.98
#